data_AF-A0A9E5MHC5-F1
#
_entry.id   AF-A0A9E5MHC5-F1
#
_cell.length_a   1.000
_cell.length_b   1.000
_cell.length_c   1.000
_cell.angle_alpha   90.00
_cell.angle_beta   90.00
_cell.angle_gamma   90.00
#
_symmetry.space_group_name_H-M   'P 1'
#
loop_
_entity.id
_entity.type
_entity.pdbx_description
1 polymer ?
#
loop_
_entity_poly.entity_id
_entity_poly.type
_entity_poly.pdbx_seq_one_letter_code
_entity_poly.pdbx_strand_id
1 'polypeptide(L)' 'TTGTTSTLCVLSGTLRTGFTAGDYWSSSEILGNIAWQQYFVDGSRSSATKTNSYQVRPIRAFG' A
#
# COMPACT_ATOMS: atom_id res chain seq x y z
N THR A 1 -4.60 -15.94 7.61
CA THR A 1 -4.19 -15.51 8.96
C THR A 1 -4.42 -14.02 9.10
N THR A 2 -5.43 -13.61 9.84
CA THR A 2 -5.68 -12.21 10.24
C THR A 2 -4.57 -11.75 11.19
N GLY A 3 -4.20 -10.47 11.15
CA GLY A 3 -3.12 -9.95 12.00
C GLY A 3 -3.49 -10.07 13.49
N THR A 4 -2.61 -10.67 14.29
CA THR A 4 -2.79 -10.74 15.74
C THR A 4 -2.36 -9.41 16.38
N THR A 5 -3.08 -8.96 17.40
CA THR A 5 -2.74 -7.77 18.19
C THR A 5 -1.46 -7.93 19.00
N SER A 6 -0.89 -9.14 19.08
CA SER A 6 0.34 -9.45 19.80
C SER A 6 1.64 -9.10 19.06
N THR A 7 1.55 -8.73 17.77
CA THR A 7 2.74 -8.35 16.99
C THR A 7 2.88 -6.84 16.97
N LEU A 8 3.85 -6.31 17.72
CA LEU A 8 4.18 -4.89 17.71
C LEU A 8 4.62 -4.48 16.29
N CYS A 9 3.98 -3.45 15.73
CA CYS A 9 4.41 -2.85 14.47
C CYS A 9 5.63 -1.97 14.72
N VAL A 10 6.83 -2.56 14.69
CA VAL A 10 8.09 -1.86 15.01
C VAL A 10 8.68 -1.04 13.85
N LEU A 11 7.85 -0.58 12.89
CA LEU A 11 8.29 0.16 11.69
C LEU A 11 9.44 -0.52 10.92
N SER A 12 9.65 -1.80 11.17
CA SER A 12 10.72 -2.64 10.64
C SER A 12 10.20 -4.06 10.51
N GLY A 13 10.54 -4.73 9.41
CA GLY A 13 10.07 -6.09 9.13
C GLY A 13 9.91 -6.38 7.65
N THR A 14 9.79 -7.67 7.33
CA THR A 14 9.52 -8.13 5.96
C THR A 14 8.04 -8.00 5.62
N LEU A 15 7.74 -7.76 4.34
CA LEU A 15 6.37 -7.83 3.85
C LEU A 15 5.75 -9.20 4.14
N ARG A 16 4.46 -9.22 4.49
CA ARG A 16 3.70 -10.48 4.64
C ARG A 16 3.69 -11.23 3.32
N THR A 17 3.65 -12.56 3.38
CA THR A 17 3.53 -13.44 2.20
C THR A 17 2.34 -13.02 1.34
N GLY A 18 2.55 -12.88 0.03
CA GLY A 18 1.56 -12.36 -0.91
C GLY A 18 1.63 -10.84 -1.17
N PHE A 19 2.49 -10.11 -0.44
CA PHE A 19 2.81 -8.71 -0.75
C PHE A 19 4.23 -8.60 -1.33
N THR A 20 4.36 -7.86 -2.42
CA THR A 20 5.64 -7.57 -3.08
C THR A 20 6.08 -6.13 -2.81
N ALA A 21 7.38 -5.87 -2.82
CA ALA A 21 7.86 -4.50 -2.87
C ALA A 21 7.65 -3.99 -4.31
N GLY A 22 6.75 -3.02 -4.49
CA GLY A 22 6.27 -2.57 -5.80
C GLY A 22 5.30 -1.39 -5.66
N ASP A 23 4.65 -1.01 -6.76
CA ASP A 23 3.68 0.08 -6.80
C ASP A 23 2.31 -0.37 -6.30
N TYR A 24 1.74 0.42 -5.39
CA TYR A 24 0.40 0.20 -4.86
C TYR A 24 -0.43 1.46 -4.97
N TRP A 25 -1.70 1.29 -5.31
CA TRP A 25 -2.67 2.37 -5.25
C TRP A 25 -2.89 2.82 -3.80
N SER A 26 -2.99 4.14 -3.61
CA SER A 26 -3.54 4.75 -2.41
C SER A 26 -4.99 5.21 -2.67
N SER A 27 -5.72 5.52 -1.60
CA SER A 27 -7.08 6.09 -1.70
C SER A 27 -7.10 7.60 -2.01
N SER A 28 -5.94 8.23 -2.21
CA SER A 28 -5.84 9.67 -2.45
C SER A 28 -5.91 9.98 -3.94
N GLU A 29 -6.94 10.74 -4.33
CA GLU A 29 -7.11 11.26 -5.69
C GLU A 29 -6.32 12.56 -5.90
N ILE A 30 -5.90 12.81 -7.14
CA ILE A 30 -5.35 14.10 -7.60
C ILE A 30 -6.35 14.79 -8.52
N LEU A 31 -6.80 14.09 -9.56
CA LEU A 31 -7.75 14.55 -10.57
C LEU A 31 -8.62 13.36 -11.03
N GLY A 32 -9.66 13.63 -11.81
CA GLY A 32 -10.64 12.61 -12.23
C GLY A 32 -10.01 11.33 -12.81
N ASN A 33 -8.90 11.45 -13.54
CA ASN A 33 -8.15 10.34 -14.14
C ASN A 33 -6.79 10.04 -13.48
N ILE A 34 -6.40 10.72 -12.39
CA ILE A 34 -5.08 10.59 -11.75
C ILE A 34 -5.21 10.35 -10.24
N ALA A 35 -4.50 9.37 -9.71
CA ALA A 35 -4.42 9.07 -8.29
C ALA A 35 -2.97 8.96 -7.81
N TRP A 36 -2.77 8.97 -6.49
CA TRP A 36 -1.47 8.73 -5.88
C TRP A 36 -1.18 7.23 -5.74
N GLN A 37 0.04 6.85 -6.09
CA GLN A 37 0.60 5.52 -5.83
C GLN A 37 1.74 5.62 -4.80
N GLN A 38 1.95 4.53 -4.04
CA GLN A 38 3.06 4.35 -3.12
C GLN A 38 3.96 3.21 -3.60
N TYR A 39 5.24 3.51 -3.84
CA TYR A 39 6.25 2.53 -4.19
C TYR A 39 6.93 2.02 -2.91
N PHE A 40 6.85 0.71 -2.68
CA PHE A 40 7.35 0.09 -1.44
C PHE A 40 8.79 -0.44 -1.52
N VAL A 41 9.49 -0.21 -2.64
CA VAL A 41 10.93 -0.53 -2.72
C VAL A 41 11.76 0.54 -2.03
N ASP A 42 11.43 1.82 -2.23
CA ASP A 42 12.17 2.96 -1.66
C ASP A 42 11.30 3.96 -0.85
N GLY A 43 9.98 3.75 -0.80
CA GLY A 43 9.06 4.61 -0.07
C GLY A 43 8.61 5.86 -0.83
N SER A 44 8.97 6.02 -2.10
CA SER A 44 8.55 7.16 -2.92
C SER A 44 7.05 7.14 -3.24
N ARG A 45 6.48 8.34 -3.46
CA ARG A 45 5.10 8.54 -3.94
C ARG A 45 5.12 9.24 -5.28
N SER A 46 4.24 8.82 -6.18
CA SER A 46 4.10 9.42 -7.51
C SER A 46 2.63 9.49 -7.94
N SER A 47 2.33 10.37 -8.88
CA SER A 47 1.02 10.45 -9.53
C SER A 47 0.96 9.47 -10.70
N ALA A 48 -0.19 8.83 -10.89
CA ALA A 48 -0.38 7.91 -12.00
C ALA A 48 -1.83 7.87 -12.48
N THR A 49 -2.01 7.54 -13.76
CA THR A 49 -3.32 7.40 -14.38
C THR A 49 -4.06 6.19 -13.80
N LYS A 50 -5.35 6.36 -13.47
CA LYS A 50 -6.20 5.30 -12.88
C LYS A 50 -6.36 4.05 -13.79
N THR A 51 -5.94 4.13 -15.05
CA THR A 51 -5.91 2.99 -15.99
C THR A 51 -4.70 2.07 -15.77
N ASN A 52 -3.69 2.49 -15.01
CA ASN A 52 -2.53 1.67 -14.72
C ASN A 52 -2.89 0.51 -13.77
N SER A 53 -2.26 -0.64 -13.99
CA SER A 53 -2.44 -1.82 -13.14
C SER A 53 -1.43 -1.79 -11.98
N TYR A 54 -1.85 -1.26 -10.84
CA TYR A 54 -1.10 -1.36 -9.58
C TYR A 54 -1.84 -2.19 -8.54
N GLN A 55 -1.07 -2.67 -7.57
CA GLN A 55 -1.57 -3.56 -6.53
C GLN A 55 -2.36 -2.76 -5.48
N VAL A 56 -3.20 -3.43 -4.69
CA VAL A 56 -4.00 -2.78 -3.61
C VAL A 56 -3.70 -3.45 -2.28
N ARG A 57 -3.53 -2.66 -1.20
CA ARG A 57 -3.43 -3.18 0.18
C ARG A 57 -4.58 -2.64 1.02
N PRO A 58 -5.59 -3.47 1.36
CA PRO A 58 -6.63 -3.06 2.29
C PRO A 58 -6.05 -2.88 3.70
N ILE A 59 -6.37 -1.76 4.34
CA ILE A 59 -6.07 -1.52 5.75
C ILE A 59 -7.32 -1.84 6.56
N ARG A 60 -7.20 -2.71 7.57
CA ARG A 60 -8.28 -2.99 8.54
C ARG A 60 -7.82 -2.56 9.92
N ALA A 61 -8.57 -1.64 10.54
CA ALA A 61 -8.43 -1.32 11.95
C ALA A 61 -9.28 -2.30 12.76
N PHE A 62 -8.74 -2.77 13.88
CA PHE A 62 -9.48 -3.57 14.86
C PHE A 62 -9.55 -2.72 16.15
N GLY A 63 -10.75 -2.61 16.72
CA GLY A 63 -11.02 -1.89 17.98
C GLY A 63 -11.10 -2.83 19.16
#